data_AF-A0A1I1CLM4-F1
#
_entry.id   AF-A0A1I1CLM4-F1
#
_cell.length_a   1.000
_cell.length_b   1.000
_cell.length_c   1.000
_cell.angle_alpha   90.00
_cell.angle_beta   90.00
_cell.angle_gamma   90.00
#
_symmetry.space_group_name_H-M   'P 1'
#
loop_
_entity.id
_entity.type
_entity.pdbx_description
1 polymer ?
#
loop_
_entity_poly.entity_id
_entity_poly.type
_entity_poly.pdbx_seq_one_letter_code
_entity_poly.pdbx_strand_id
1 'polypeptide(L)'
;MPEILWIVLGLAAAVAGGTVAAKLAGIELWKGVLVGGVAAVAALLASFAPGLDRNLTMPMAALIASGIAGSAVGLTAPRTAPIVIGAAIPPLLGLLMFEMG
;
A
#
# COMPACT_ATOMS: atom_id res chain seq x y z
N MET A 1 -13.31 11.68 -15.34
CA MET A 1 -12.10 12.23 -14.69
C MET A 1 -12.07 12.15 -13.16
N PRO A 2 -13.16 11.98 -12.38
CA PRO A 2 -13.03 11.81 -10.92
C PRO A 2 -12.25 10.55 -10.54
N GLU A 3 -12.18 9.54 -11.42
CA GLU A 3 -11.47 8.27 -11.18
C GLU A 3 -9.97 8.47 -10.90
N ILE A 4 -9.32 9.33 -11.68
CA ILE A 4 -7.89 9.62 -11.53
C ILE A 4 -7.63 10.31 -10.18
N LEU A 5 -8.52 11.19 -9.76
CA LEU A 5 -8.39 11.90 -8.49
C LEU A 5 -8.42 10.94 -7.29
N TRP A 6 -9.34 9.97 -7.31
CA TRP A 6 -9.48 8.97 -6.25
C TRP A 6 -8.28 8.02 -6.18
N ILE A 7 -7.76 7.60 -7.34
CA ILE A 7 -6.54 6.78 -7.41
C ILE A 7 -5.35 7.54 -6.83
N VAL A 8 -5.18 8.81 -7.20
CA VAL A 8 -4.09 9.66 -6.70
C VAL A 8 -4.22 9.92 -5.20
N LEU A 9 -5.43 10.20 -4.70
CA LEU A 9 -5.71 10.35 -3.28
C LEU A 9 -5.43 9.07 -2.50
N GLY A 10 -5.81 7.91 -3.03
CA GLY A 10 -5.52 6.60 -2.43
C GLY A 10 -4.01 6.32 -2.32
N LEU A 11 -3.25 6.64 -3.38
CA LEU A 11 -1.79 6.55 -3.40
C LEU A 11 -1.15 7.52 -2.38
N ALA A 12 -1.59 8.77 -2.34
CA ALA A 12 -1.09 9.77 -1.39
C ALA A 12 -1.37 9.33 0.06
N ALA A 13 -2.58 8.83 0.32
CA ALA A 13 -2.97 8.34 1.63
C ALA A 13 -2.19 7.07 2.02
N ALA A 14 -1.84 6.18 1.08
CA ALA A 14 -0.99 5.02 1.34
C ALA A 14 0.43 5.41 1.76
N VAL A 15 1.01 6.41 1.09
CA VAL A 15 2.33 6.96 1.45
C VAL A 15 2.27 7.66 2.81
N ALA A 16 1.22 8.44 3.07
CA ALA A 16 0.99 9.06 4.38
C ALA A 16 0.78 8.01 5.49
N GLY A 17 0.00 6.96 5.23
CA GLY A 17 -0.24 5.88 6.18
C GLY A 17 1.03 5.07 6.47
N GLY A 18 1.83 4.77 5.44
CA GLY A 18 3.12 4.08 5.58
C GLY A 18 4.15 4.90 6.34
N THR A 19 4.18 6.23 6.15
CA THR A 19 5.07 7.13 6.91
C THR A 19 4.66 7.29 8.35
N VAL A 20 3.37 7.46 8.64
CA VAL A 20 2.86 7.52 10.01
C VAL A 20 3.14 6.20 10.73
N ALA A 21 2.89 5.07 10.09
CA ALA A 21 3.18 3.76 10.65
C ALA A 21 4.69 3.55 10.92
N ALA A 22 5.56 3.99 10.00
CA ALA A 22 7.01 3.95 10.22
C ALA A 22 7.42 4.79 11.43
N LYS A 23 6.86 6.00 11.58
CA LYS A 23 7.12 6.87 12.74
C LYS A 23 6.68 6.21 14.05
N LEU A 24 5.49 5.61 14.09
CA LEU A 24 4.97 4.91 15.26
C LEU A 24 5.79 3.65 15.60
N ALA A 25 6.38 3.00 14.60
CA ALA A 25 7.23 1.84 14.77
C ALA A 25 8.71 2.17 15.07
N GLY A 26 9.07 3.44 15.20
CA GLY A 26 10.47 3.87 15.42
C GLY A 26 11.39 3.62 14.23
N ILE A 27 10.83 3.61 13.01
CA ILE A 27 11.53 3.39 11.75
C ILE A 27 11.73 4.74 11.04
N GLU A 28 12.80 4.85 10.27
CA GLU A 28 13.07 6.01 9.43
C GLU A 28 11.93 6.26 8.43
N LEU A 29 11.47 7.51 8.38
CA LEU A 29 10.30 7.94 7.59
C LEU A 29 10.42 7.57 6.11
N TRP A 30 11.61 7.70 5.52
CA TRP A 30 11.84 7.41 4.10
C TRP A 30 11.63 5.93 3.77
N LYS A 31 11.89 5.01 4.73
CA LYS A 31 11.59 3.57 4.57
C LYS A 31 10.09 3.34 4.56
N GLY A 32 9.34 4.09 5.38
CA GLY A 32 7.88 4.11 5.37
C GLY A 32 7.28 4.56 4.04
N VAL A 33 7.83 5.64 3.46
CA VAL A 33 7.44 6.12 2.11
C VAL A 33 7.64 5.04 1.07
N LEU A 34 8.84 4.45 1.01
CA LEU A 34 9.19 3.47 -0.01
C LEU A 34 8.35 2.19 0.10
N VAL A 35 8.29 1.61 1.29
CA VAL A 35 7.55 0.36 1.51
C VAL A 35 6.06 0.58 1.28
N GLY A 36 5.48 1.67 1.79
CA GLY A 36 4.06 1.97 1.61
C GLY A 36 3.71 2.31 0.15
N GLY A 37 4.57 3.08 -0.53
CA GLY A 37 4.39 3.40 -1.95
C GLY A 37 4.48 2.16 -2.84
N VAL A 38 5.46 1.29 -2.62
CA VAL A 38 5.60 0.04 -3.37
C VAL A 38 4.39 -0.88 -3.14
N ALA A 39 3.89 -0.96 -1.90
CA ALA A 39 2.68 -1.73 -1.60
C ALA A 39 1.45 -1.20 -2.36
N ALA A 40 1.26 0.12 -2.38
CA ALA A 40 0.14 0.77 -3.06
C ALA A 40 0.19 0.58 -4.58
N VAL A 41 1.38 0.73 -5.19
CA VAL A 41 1.58 0.49 -6.63
C VAL A 41 1.30 -0.96 -6.98
N ALA A 42 1.80 -1.91 -6.17
CA ALA A 42 1.55 -3.33 -6.40
C ALA A 42 0.05 -3.69 -6.27
N ALA A 43 -0.65 -3.15 -5.29
CA ALA A 43 -2.10 -3.31 -5.15
C ALA A 43 -2.85 -2.75 -6.37
N LEU A 44 -2.47 -1.55 -6.83
CA LEU A 44 -3.08 -0.92 -7.99
C LEU A 44 -2.87 -1.76 -9.26
N LEU A 45 -1.64 -2.24 -9.50
CA LEU A 45 -1.34 -3.10 -10.64
C LEU A 45 -2.13 -4.42 -10.57
N ALA A 46 -2.27 -5.01 -9.39
CA ALA A 46 -3.06 -6.21 -9.16
C ALA A 46 -4.57 -6.01 -9.43
N SER A 47 -5.09 -4.79 -9.27
CA SER A 47 -6.49 -4.47 -9.58
C SER A 47 -6.86 -4.67 -11.06
N PHE A 48 -5.86 -4.55 -11.94
CA PHE A 48 -5.99 -4.72 -13.39
C PHE A 48 -5.71 -6.15 -13.86
N ALA A 49 -5.40 -7.10 -12.96
CA ALA A 49 -5.16 -8.49 -13.33
C ALA A 49 -6.49 -9.17 -13.73
N PRO A 50 -6.68 -9.59 -15.00
CA PRO A 50 -7.93 -10.18 -15.46
C PRO A 50 -8.09 -11.62 -14.94
N GLY A 51 -9.32 -11.98 -14.54
CA GLY A 51 -9.66 -13.35 -14.13
C GLY A 51 -9.26 -13.73 -12.70
N LEU A 52 -8.76 -12.78 -11.90
CA LEU A 52 -8.36 -12.97 -10.51
C LEU A 52 -9.29 -12.20 -9.56
N ASP A 53 -9.57 -12.79 -8.39
CA ASP A 53 -10.34 -12.12 -7.34
C ASP A 53 -9.53 -10.93 -6.78
N ARG A 54 -10.03 -9.73 -7.03
CA ARG A 54 -9.44 -8.46 -6.60
C ARG A 54 -9.30 -8.35 -5.09
N ASN A 55 -10.28 -8.88 -4.33
CA ASN A 55 -10.29 -8.80 -2.87
C ASN A 55 -9.15 -9.60 -2.24
N LEU A 56 -8.68 -10.64 -2.91
CA LEU A 56 -7.57 -11.47 -2.47
C LEU A 56 -6.24 -11.03 -3.10
N THR A 57 -6.27 -10.71 -4.39
CA THR A 57 -5.06 -10.49 -5.19
C THR A 57 -4.40 -9.15 -4.83
N MET A 58 -5.17 -8.09 -4.57
CA MET A 58 -4.60 -6.79 -4.23
C MET A 58 -3.90 -6.80 -2.87
N PRO A 59 -4.50 -7.29 -1.77
CA PRO A 59 -3.80 -7.38 -0.48
C PRO A 59 -2.57 -8.30 -0.54
N MET A 60 -2.66 -9.42 -1.28
CA MET A 60 -1.50 -10.30 -1.49
C MET A 60 -0.36 -9.57 -2.21
N ALA A 61 -0.65 -8.86 -3.31
CA ALA A 61 0.36 -8.12 -4.05
C ALA A 61 1.02 -7.04 -3.18
N ALA A 62 0.22 -6.30 -2.40
CA ALA A 62 0.70 -5.32 -1.44
C ALA A 62 1.64 -5.94 -0.39
N LEU A 63 1.25 -7.09 0.18
CA LEU A 63 2.05 -7.84 1.16
C LEU A 63 3.38 -8.33 0.59
N ILE A 64 3.35 -8.93 -0.60
CA ILE A 64 4.57 -9.44 -1.24
C ILE A 64 5.51 -8.28 -1.56
N ALA A 65 5.00 -7.23 -2.21
CA ALA A 65 5.81 -6.11 -2.66
C ALA A 65 6.39 -5.32 -1.48
N SER A 66 5.61 -5.12 -0.41
CA SER A 66 6.11 -4.49 0.81
C SER A 66 7.13 -5.34 1.55
N GLY A 67 6.98 -6.68 1.55
CA GLY A 67 7.97 -7.60 2.09
C GLY A 67 9.32 -7.50 1.37
N ILE A 68 9.29 -7.42 0.03
CA ILE A 68 10.49 -7.22 -0.81
C ILE A 68 11.09 -5.83 -0.61
N ALA A 69 10.26 -4.78 -0.62
CA ALA A 69 10.73 -3.41 -0.40
C ALA A 69 11.33 -3.23 1.00
N GLY A 70 10.69 -3.81 2.02
CA GLY A 70 11.14 -3.79 3.40
C GLY A 70 12.50 -4.47 3.56
N SER A 71 12.68 -5.66 2.99
CA SER A 71 13.96 -6.36 3.03
C SER A 71 15.06 -5.60 2.28
N ALA A 72 14.74 -4.98 1.15
CA ALA A 72 15.68 -4.16 0.38
C ALA A 72 16.18 -2.92 1.15
N VAL A 73 15.36 -2.35 2.05
CA VAL A 73 15.75 -1.21 2.92
C VAL A 73 16.21 -1.64 4.32
N GLY A 74 16.50 -2.93 4.50
CA GLY A 74 17.07 -3.50 5.72
C GLY A 74 16.06 -3.63 6.89
N LEU A 75 14.77 -3.71 6.59
CA LEU A 75 13.74 -3.97 7.58
C LEU A 75 13.49 -5.48 7.72
N THR A 76 13.34 -5.91 8.96
CA THR A 76 12.86 -7.25 9.28
C THR A 76 11.34 -7.33 9.09
N ALA A 77 10.81 -8.52 8.83
CA ALA A 77 9.36 -8.72 8.64
C ALA A 77 8.48 -8.08 9.76
N PRO A 78 8.84 -8.17 11.07
CA PRO A 78 8.07 -7.51 12.14
C PRO A 78 8.06 -5.98 12.05
N ARG A 79 9.10 -5.37 11.46
CA ARG A 79 9.20 -3.93 11.27
C ARG A 79 8.51 -3.46 9.99
N THR A 80 8.42 -4.32 8.98
CA THR A 80 7.72 -4.04 7.73
C THR A 80 6.20 -4.12 7.91
N ALA A 81 5.70 -5.09 8.68
CA ALA A 81 4.26 -5.36 8.83
C ALA A 81 3.40 -4.14 9.23
N PRO A 82 3.79 -3.29 10.21
CA PRO A 82 3.03 -2.10 10.56
C PRO A 82 2.92 -1.10 9.41
N ILE A 83 3.98 -0.97 8.60
CA ILE A 83 4.02 -0.07 7.44
C ILE A 83 3.04 -0.55 6.37
N VAL A 84 2.99 -1.87 6.12
CA VAL A 84 2.02 -2.47 5.19
C VAL A 84 0.59 -2.20 5.64
N ILE A 85 0.29 -2.42 6.92
CA ILE A 85 -1.05 -2.20 7.46
C ILE A 85 -1.46 -0.73 7.32
N GLY A 86 -0.56 0.19 7.69
CA GLY A 86 -0.79 1.63 7.52
C GLY A 86 -0.96 2.06 6.07
N ALA A 87 -0.24 1.44 5.13
CA ALA A 87 -0.27 1.77 3.71
C ALA A 87 -1.37 1.04 2.91
N ALA A 88 -1.86 -0.10 3.36
CA ALA A 88 -2.82 -0.93 2.62
C ALA A 88 -4.29 -0.50 2.84
N ILE A 89 -4.61 0.10 4.00
CA ILE A 89 -5.97 0.56 4.31
C ILE A 89 -6.45 1.64 3.31
N PRO A 90 -5.66 2.68 2.96
CA PRO A 90 -6.15 3.76 2.13
C PRO A 90 -6.42 3.40 0.65
N PRO A 91 -5.58 2.61 -0.05
CA PRO A 91 -5.89 2.13 -1.41
C PRO A 91 -7.15 1.28 -1.48
N LEU A 92 -7.37 0.41 -0.47
CA LEU A 92 -8.57 -0.43 -0.38
C LEU A 92 -9.83 0.42 -0.17
N LEU A 93 -9.75 1.45 0.67
CA LEU A 93 -10.85 2.42 0.83
C LEU A 93 -11.10 3.22 -0.45
N GLY A 94 -10.05 3.68 -1.14
CA GLY A 94 -10.19 4.40 -2.41
C GLY A 94 -10.83 3.56 -3.51
N LEU A 95 -10.48 2.28 -3.59
CA LEU A 95 -11.11 1.32 -4.51
C LEU A 95 -12.56 1.00 -4.14
N LEU A 96 -12.86 0.79 -2.86
CA LEU A 96 -14.24 0.61 -2.39
C LEU A 96 -15.13 1.82 -2.72
N MET A 97 -14.61 3.04 -2.54
CA MET A 97 -15.34 4.27 -2.91
C MET A 97 -15.51 4.40 -4.42
N PHE A 98 -14.55 3.92 -5.22
CA PHE A 98 -14.65 3.90 -6.68
C PHE A 98 -15.69 2.89 -7.18
N GLU A 99 -15.80 1.72 -6.56
CA GLU A 99 -16.81 0.70 -6.92
C GLU A 99 -18.23 1.07 -6.46
N MET A 100 -18.38 1.99 -5.49
CA MET A 100 -19.67 2.46 -4.97
C MET A 100 -20.27 3.66 -5.73
N GLY A 101 -19.52 4.29 -6.65
CA GLY A 101 -19.95 5.45 -7.46
C GLY A 101 -20.29 5.08 -8.88
#